data_AF-A0A970W6U7-F1
#
_entry.id   AF-A0A970W6U7-F1
#
_cell.length_a   1.000
_cell.length_b   1.000
_cell.length_c   1.000
_cell.angle_alpha   90.00
_cell.angle_beta   90.00
_cell.angle_gamma   90.00
#
_symmetry.space_group_name_H-M   'P 1'
#
loop_
_entity.id
_entity.type
_entity.pdbx_description
1 polymer ?
#
loop_
_entity_poly.entity_id
_entity_poly.type
_entity_poly.pdbx_seq_one_letter_code
_entity_poly.pdbx_strand_id
1 'polypeptide(L)'
;MDKTEFDAWMAETRRSIRNWRMDDLRYENDGEILAYKGGARGVFILAEADGTVEIGDYDGAIPHIGEAFFTVKHRRKAGRCADDAFRIVCQRMGTSFLLDVLGFTS
;
A
#
# COMPACT_ATOMS: atom_id res chain seq x y z
N MET A 1 -12.62 -14.67 10.13
CA MET A 1 -12.42 -15.03 8.72
C MET A 1 -13.33 -16.18 8.36
N ASP A 2 -14.38 -15.91 7.58
CA ASP A 2 -15.14 -16.95 6.89
C ASP A 2 -14.47 -17.34 5.55
N LYS A 3 -15.05 -18.32 4.83
CA LYS A 3 -14.50 -18.79 3.56
C LYS A 3 -14.52 -17.71 2.46
N THR A 4 -15.54 -16.88 2.44
CA THR A 4 -15.70 -15.82 1.43
C THR A 4 -14.64 -14.75 1.63
N GLU A 5 -14.43 -14.33 2.88
CA GLU A 5 -13.38 -13.38 3.25
C GLU A 5 -11.99 -13.95 2.93
N PHE A 6 -11.77 -15.25 3.16
CA PHE A 6 -10.51 -15.91 2.82
C PHE A 6 -10.27 -15.97 1.31
N ASP A 7 -11.27 -16.32 0.51
CA ASP A 7 -11.16 -16.39 -0.95
C ASP A 7 -10.91 -15.00 -1.56
N ALA A 8 -11.56 -13.95 -1.02
CA ALA A 8 -11.31 -12.56 -1.39
C ALA A 8 -9.87 -12.12 -1.06
N TRP A 9 -9.39 -12.43 0.15
CA TRP A 9 -8.00 -12.15 0.53
C TRP A 9 -7.01 -12.90 -0.36
N MET A 10 -7.25 -14.17 -0.67
CA MET A 10 -6.40 -14.97 -1.56
C MET A 10 -6.33 -14.36 -2.97
N ALA A 11 -7.45 -13.87 -3.49
CA ALA A 11 -7.49 -13.19 -4.78
C ALA A 11 -6.66 -11.90 -4.76
N GLU A 12 -6.84 -11.05 -3.74
CA GLU A 12 -6.11 -9.80 -3.60
C GLU A 12 -4.61 -10.02 -3.37
N THR A 13 -4.27 -10.97 -2.50
CA THR A 13 -2.89 -11.40 -2.23
C THR A 13 -2.19 -11.86 -3.50
N ARG A 14 -2.87 -12.64 -4.36
CA ARG A 14 -2.30 -13.08 -5.64
C ARG A 14 -2.05 -11.91 -6.60
N ARG A 15 -2.95 -10.93 -6.64
CA ARG A 15 -2.81 -9.73 -7.49
C ARG A 15 -1.68 -8.83 -7.02
N SER A 16 -1.49 -8.72 -5.70
CA SER A 16 -0.43 -7.89 -5.13
C SER A 16 0.97 -8.50 -5.23
N ILE A 17 1.14 -9.78 -5.61
CA ILE A 17 2.48 -10.39 -5.79
C ILE A 17 3.32 -9.61 -6.80
N ARG A 18 2.70 -9.20 -7.92
CA ARG A 18 3.42 -8.58 -9.05
C ARG A 18 3.06 -7.13 -9.28
N ASN A 19 1.93 -6.66 -8.79
CA ASN A 19 1.43 -5.31 -9.04
C ASN A 19 1.27 -4.55 -7.73
N TRP A 20 1.51 -3.24 -7.77
CA TRP A 20 1.16 -2.37 -6.65
C TRP A 20 -0.35 -2.30 -6.45
N ARG A 21 -0.77 -2.31 -5.19
CA ARG A 21 -2.17 -2.20 -4.77
C ARG A 21 -2.30 -1.10 -3.73
N MET A 22 -3.44 -0.41 -3.74
CA MET A 22 -3.80 0.53 -2.69
C MET A 22 -4.70 -0.16 -1.66
N ASP A 23 -4.52 0.20 -0.40
CA ASP A 23 -5.46 -0.12 0.67
C ASP A 23 -6.33 1.11 0.96
N ASP A 24 -7.55 1.09 0.44
CA ASP A 24 -8.48 2.20 0.52
C ASP A 24 -9.04 2.38 1.96
N LEU A 25 -8.96 1.35 2.80
CA LEU A 25 -9.52 1.37 4.17
C LEU A 25 -8.75 2.31 5.12
N ARG A 26 -7.43 2.45 4.94
CA ARG A 26 -6.64 3.36 5.78
C ARG A 26 -6.93 4.84 5.51
N TYR A 27 -7.33 5.17 4.29
CA TYR A 27 -7.70 6.54 3.96
C TYR A 27 -8.95 6.97 4.70
N GLU A 28 -9.96 6.10 4.73
CA GLU A 28 -11.25 6.38 5.40
C GLU A 28 -11.11 6.48 6.93
N ASN A 29 -10.21 5.70 7.53
CA ASN A 29 -10.08 5.63 8.99
C ASN A 29 -9.08 6.65 9.56
N ASP A 30 -7.93 6.82 8.91
CA ASP A 30 -6.78 7.53 9.47
C ASP A 30 -6.30 8.71 8.60
N GLY A 31 -6.89 8.89 7.41
CA GLY A 31 -6.43 9.88 6.43
C GLY A 31 -5.05 9.55 5.83
N GLU A 32 -4.66 8.27 5.88
CA GLU A 32 -3.40 7.76 5.36
C GLU A 32 -3.58 7.04 4.02
N ILE A 33 -2.56 7.05 3.17
CA ILE A 33 -2.58 6.31 1.90
C ILE A 33 -1.52 5.23 1.93
N LEU A 34 -1.94 3.97 1.90
CA LEU A 34 -1.06 2.81 1.87
C LEU A 34 -1.06 2.16 0.48
N ALA A 35 0.12 2.04 -0.11
CA ALA A 35 0.34 1.23 -1.30
C ALA A 35 1.32 0.08 -0.98
N TYR A 36 1.07 -1.12 -1.50
CA TYR A 36 1.88 -2.29 -1.20
C TYR A 36 2.00 -3.25 -2.38
N LYS A 37 3.04 -4.09 -2.33
CA LYS A 37 3.33 -5.13 -3.32
C LYS A 37 4.10 -6.28 -2.67
N GLY A 38 3.71 -7.53 -2.94
CA GLY A 38 4.42 -8.74 -2.54
C GLY A 38 3.54 -9.92 -2.06
N GLY A 39 2.21 -9.75 -1.98
CA GLY A 39 1.34 -10.77 -1.39
C GLY A 39 1.38 -10.72 0.13
N ALA A 40 1.61 -11.85 0.80
CA ALA A 40 1.64 -11.93 2.27
C ALA A 40 2.86 -11.23 2.92
N ARG A 41 3.92 -11.01 2.15
CA ARG A 41 5.14 -10.30 2.56
C ARG A 41 5.71 -9.52 1.41
N GLY A 42 6.23 -8.32 1.63
CA GLY A 42 6.58 -7.47 0.52
C GLY A 42 7.11 -6.11 0.92
N VAL A 43 6.87 -5.13 0.05
CA VAL A 43 7.24 -3.73 0.26
C VAL A 43 6.00 -2.85 0.33
N PHE A 44 6.10 -1.77 1.09
CA PHE A 44 5.03 -0.80 1.24
C PHE A 44 5.53 0.63 1.07
N ILE A 45 4.58 1.51 0.75
CA ILE A 45 4.69 2.96 0.81
C ILE A 45 3.48 3.46 1.58
N LEU A 46 3.71 4.20 2.66
CA LEU A 46 2.67 4.82 3.47
C LEU A 46 2.85 6.34 3.42
N ALA A 47 1.82 7.05 2.98
CA ALA A 47 1.73 8.49 3.18
C ALA A 47 0.86 8.75 4.41
N GLU A 48 1.48 9.22 5.49
CA GLU A 48 0.81 9.57 6.74
C GLU A 48 -0.01 10.86 6.56
N ALA A 49 -1.05 11.04 7.39
CA ALA A 49 -1.94 12.20 7.35
C ALA A 49 -1.21 13.55 7.40
N ASP A 50 -0.05 13.61 8.07
CA ASP A 50 0.75 14.82 8.18
C ASP A 50 1.55 15.14 6.90
N GLY A 51 1.65 14.22 5.94
CA GLY A 51 2.45 14.35 4.71
C GLY A 51 3.86 13.75 4.80
N THR A 52 4.15 12.96 5.82
CA THR A 52 5.33 12.11 5.90
C THR A 52 5.13 10.86 5.05
N VAL A 53 6.18 10.44 4.36
CA VAL A 53 6.21 9.19 3.59
C VAL A 53 7.12 8.20 4.29
N GLU A 54 6.60 7.01 4.54
CA GLU A 54 7.35 5.84 4.98
C GLU A 54 7.44 4.82 3.84
N ILE A 55 8.59 4.18 3.71
CA ILE A 55 8.84 3.10 2.76
C ILE A 55 9.59 2.00 3.49
N GLY A 56 9.18 0.76 3.29
CA GLY A 56 9.80 -0.35 3.98
C GLY A 56 9.30 -1.70 3.51
N ASP A 57 9.57 -2.71 4.33
CA ASP A 57 9.08 -4.06 4.12
C ASP A 57 7.89 -4.34 5.05
N TYR A 58 7.07 -5.32 4.69
CA TYR A 58 6.06 -5.89 5.55
C TYR A 58 6.09 -7.42 5.51
N ASP A 59 5.67 -8.06 6.59
CA ASP A 59 5.49 -9.51 6.68
C ASP A 59 4.18 -9.84 7.42
N GLY A 60 3.63 -11.03 7.19
CA GLY A 60 2.45 -11.52 7.89
C GLY A 60 1.14 -10.80 7.53
N ALA A 61 0.97 -10.33 6.29
CA ALA A 61 -0.28 -9.71 5.82
C ALA A 61 -1.40 -10.76 5.62
N ILE A 62 -1.85 -11.36 6.71
CA ILE A 62 -2.87 -12.41 6.74
C ILE A 62 -3.88 -12.03 7.84
N PRO A 63 -5.15 -11.73 7.52
CA PRO A 63 -5.80 -11.79 6.21
C PRO A 63 -5.97 -10.42 5.54
N HIS A 64 -5.32 -9.38 6.05
CA HIS A 64 -5.32 -8.07 5.43
C HIS A 64 -3.99 -7.39 5.71
N ILE A 65 -3.63 -6.43 4.86
CA ILE A 65 -2.37 -5.69 5.01
C ILE A 65 -2.32 -4.90 6.33
N GLY A 66 -3.47 -4.52 6.90
CA GLY A 66 -3.55 -3.88 8.21
C GLY A 66 -3.05 -4.73 9.39
N GLU A 67 -2.95 -6.05 9.24
CA GLU A 67 -2.42 -6.98 10.27
C GLU A 67 -0.91 -7.24 10.08
N ALA A 68 -0.30 -6.68 9.04
CA ALA A 68 1.10 -6.92 8.74
C ALA A 68 2.04 -6.23 9.74
N PHE A 69 3.21 -6.85 9.93
CA PHE A 69 4.32 -6.26 10.66
C PHE A 69 5.16 -5.39 9.73
N PHE A 70 5.07 -4.07 9.89
CA PHE A 70 5.79 -3.11 9.06
C PHE A 70 7.18 -2.81 9.62
N THR A 71 8.18 -2.87 8.75
CA THR A 71 9.56 -2.45 9.04
C THR A 71 9.92 -1.26 8.17
N VAL A 72 9.92 -0.06 8.76
CA VAL A 72 10.26 1.19 8.07
C VAL A 72 11.76 1.24 7.76
N LYS A 73 12.11 1.43 6.49
CA LYS A 73 13.50 1.60 6.04
C LYS A 73 13.84 3.05 5.71
N HIS A 74 12.85 3.78 5.21
CA HIS A 74 12.98 5.19 4.88
C HIS A 74 11.76 5.94 5.40
N ARG A 75 12.01 7.09 6.02
CA ARG A 75 10.97 8.02 6.49
C ARG A 75 11.38 9.43 6.13
N ARG A 76 10.49 10.19 5.48
CA ARG A 76 10.78 11.58 5.11
C ARG A 76 9.51 12.40 4.97
N LYS A 77 9.55 13.64 5.46
CA LYS A 77 8.54 14.65 5.14
C LYS A 77 8.57 15.00 3.65
N ALA A 78 7.48 14.74 2.93
CA ALA A 78 7.39 14.99 1.49
C ALA A 78 6.29 16.00 1.14
N GLY A 79 5.21 16.06 1.91
CA GLY A 79 4.07 16.94 1.65
C GLY A 79 3.52 17.59 2.92
N ARG A 80 2.41 18.31 2.75
CA ARG A 80 1.65 18.94 3.84
C ARG A 80 0.54 18.04 4.40
N CYS A 81 0.13 17.06 3.62
CA CYS A 81 -0.87 16.04 3.94
C CYS A 81 -0.58 14.76 3.13
N ALA A 82 -1.30 13.68 3.43
CA ALA A 82 -1.17 12.40 2.72
C ALA A 82 -1.31 12.55 1.19
N ASP A 83 -2.30 13.28 0.68
CA ASP A 83 -2.50 13.47 -0.76
C ASP A 83 -1.32 14.15 -1.45
N ASP A 84 -0.80 15.23 -0.85
CA ASP A 84 0.36 15.96 -1.37
C ASP A 84 1.60 15.05 -1.39
N ALA A 85 1.80 14.29 -0.33
CA ALA A 85 2.91 13.35 -0.20
C ALA A 85 2.80 12.18 -1.20
N PHE A 86 1.61 11.59 -1.35
CA PHE A 86 1.37 10.48 -2.27
C PHE A 86 1.48 10.91 -3.72
N ARG A 87 1.04 12.14 -4.07
CA ARG A 87 1.26 12.71 -5.40
C ARG A 87 2.74 12.78 -5.77
N ILE A 88 3.60 13.13 -4.81
CA ILE A 88 5.06 13.15 -5.00
C ILE A 88 5.63 11.74 -5.16
N VAL A 89 5.10 10.76 -4.41
CA VAL A 89 5.44 9.34 -4.60
C VAL A 89 5.10 8.90 -6.03
N CYS A 90 3.88 9.15 -6.49
CA CYS A 90 3.42 8.83 -7.85
C CYS A 90 4.35 9.40 -8.93
N GLN A 91 4.75 10.67 -8.79
CA GLN A 91 5.67 11.32 -9.73
C GLN A 91 7.06 10.68 -9.75
N ARG A 92 7.53 10.14 -8.62
CA ARG A 92 8.85 9.50 -8.49
C ARG A 92 8.86 8.04 -8.93
N MET A 93 7.80 7.30 -8.64
CA MET A 93 7.70 5.87 -8.96
C MET A 93 7.41 5.62 -10.45
N GLY A 94 6.84 6.62 -11.14
CA GLY A 94 6.66 6.59 -12.58
C GLY A 94 5.44 5.81 -13.05
N THR A 95 5.35 5.62 -14.37
CA THR A 95 4.13 5.14 -15.04
C THR A 95 3.75 3.71 -14.67
N SER A 96 4.70 2.79 -14.48
CA SER A 96 4.36 1.40 -14.11
C SER A 96 3.64 1.32 -12.77
N PHE A 97 4.11 2.06 -11.77
CA PHE A 97 3.44 2.17 -10.48
C PHE A 97 2.02 2.74 -10.63
N LEU A 98 1.86 3.81 -11.43
CA LEU A 98 0.54 4.42 -11.66
C LEU A 98 -0.44 3.46 -12.34
N LEU A 99 0.01 2.71 -13.35
CA LEU A 99 -0.85 1.74 -14.03
C LEU A 99 -1.29 0.61 -13.09
N ASP A 100 -0.40 0.15 -12.21
CA ASP A 100 -0.72 -0.88 -11.22
C ASP A 100 -1.81 -0.41 -10.24
N VAL A 101 -1.61 0.76 -9.60
CA VAL A 101 -2.52 1.27 -8.57
C VAL A 101 -3.87 1.70 -9.15
N LEU A 102 -3.91 2.18 -10.40
CA LEU A 102 -5.15 2.51 -11.11
C LEU A 102 -5.86 1.27 -11.68
N GLY A 103 -5.27 0.08 -11.57
CA GLY A 103 -5.86 -1.17 -12.04
C GLY A 103 -5.83 -1.33 -13.58
N PHE A 104 -4.97 -0.61 -14.28
CA PHE A 104 -4.78 -0.75 -15.73
C PHE A 104 -3.87 -1.93 -16.12
N THR A 105 -3.26 -2.60 -15.14
CA THR A 105 -2.47 -3.82 -15.35
C THR A 105 -3.27 -5.08 -15.08
N SER A 106 -3.20 -6.04 -16.00
CA SER A 106 -3.88 -7.34 -15.97
C SER A 106 -3.27 -8.32 -14.98
#